data_AF-A0A7S0U7A6-F1
#
_entry.id   AF-A0A7S0U7A6-F1
#
_cell.length_a   1.000
_cell.length_b   1.000
_cell.length_c   1.000
_cell.angle_alpha   90.00
_cell.angle_beta   90.00
_cell.angle_gamma   90.00
#
_symmetry.space_group_name_H-M   'P 1'
#
loop_
_entity.id
_entity.type
_entity.pdbx_description
1 polymer ?
#
loop_
_entity_poly.entity_id
_entity_poly.type
_entity_poly.pdbx_seq_one_letter_code
_entity_poly.pdbx_strand_id
1 'polypeptide(L)'
;QTEAGLAMADEDKFLNANVIPRSAPRETQALLEERTGTQPELVVMQGFVASSPKGDTCLLGRGGSDTSASLIAALFAAHHLEIWTDVYGMFTGDPRILPDARLIKQIGSRQAEELATCGAKVLHPRCIMPSAMFGIPIEIRNTMDPRPEYTKITVDEYLLMAVSDSHYSTKTLLDDQRVAGSPAGPSPRTSPRGGTLARSGSTNNLKQDLGVEKKKVTRSELKELQGAPAFCGVVANSKNVLITVTTLEMWGASGFLSKCFKPFEDWNVSVDQVATSQSGISVTLSYVPGGTDGDVFGGLLSSLEDIGEIDVVYPVSVVTVVGRRILELLPKMGPSFAAFKETEVLMMSASSEDVALSFVVPESSCQTLVELLHTRLIPQEGIDEGCSVLYGPSYRQIEADRRKSSAHDDGA
;
A
#
# COMPACT_ATOMS: atom_id res chain seq x y z
N GLN A 1 12.10 15.79 -14.19
CA GLN A 1 12.42 17.02 -13.45
C GLN A 1 11.84 16.84 -12.05
N THR A 2 12.60 17.14 -11.00
CA THR A 2 12.18 17.01 -9.60
C THR A 2 11.56 18.33 -9.11
N GLU A 3 10.47 18.25 -8.36
CA GLU A 3 9.94 19.40 -7.60
C GLU A 3 10.29 19.25 -6.11
N ALA A 4 10.67 20.35 -5.48
CA ALA A 4 11.04 20.37 -4.08
C ALA A 4 9.80 20.29 -3.17
N GLY A 5 9.69 19.22 -2.37
CA GLY A 5 8.71 19.14 -1.29
C GLY A 5 8.96 20.22 -0.22
N LEU A 6 7.88 20.82 0.27
CA LEU A 6 7.86 22.06 1.08
C LEU A 6 8.29 21.91 2.55
N ALA A 7 8.77 20.75 3.01
CA ALA A 7 8.95 20.49 4.46
C ALA A 7 10.26 19.78 4.86
N MET A 8 11.31 19.82 4.04
CA MET A 8 12.62 19.23 4.41
C MET A 8 13.73 20.29 4.42
N ALA A 9 14.74 20.11 5.28
CA ALA A 9 15.97 20.88 5.23
C ALA A 9 16.57 20.80 3.81
N ASP A 10 17.25 21.85 3.35
CA ASP A 10 17.75 21.89 1.97
C ASP A 10 18.70 20.74 1.62
N GLU A 11 19.46 20.22 2.60
CA GLU A 11 20.32 19.05 2.44
C GLU A 11 19.53 17.73 2.28
N ASP A 12 18.43 17.56 3.01
CA ASP A 12 17.59 16.36 2.93
C ASP A 12 16.88 16.23 1.57
N LYS A 13 16.63 17.35 0.89
CA LYS A 13 16.09 17.36 -0.48
C LYS A 13 17.01 16.67 -1.48
N PHE A 14 18.33 16.71 -1.24
CA PHE A 14 19.31 16.01 -2.09
C PHE A 14 19.41 14.52 -1.78
N LEU A 15 19.03 14.10 -0.57
CA LEU A 15 19.11 12.69 -0.14
C LEU A 15 17.81 11.92 -0.35
N ASN A 16 16.69 12.64 -0.53
CA ASN A 16 15.36 12.07 -0.68
C ASN A 16 14.52 12.81 -1.74
N ALA A 17 15.08 12.98 -2.94
CA ALA A 17 14.46 13.75 -4.02
C ALA A 17 13.10 13.16 -4.43
N ASN A 18 12.14 14.06 -4.68
CA ASN A 18 10.84 13.71 -5.21
C ASN A 18 10.80 13.92 -6.72
N VAL A 19 10.52 12.85 -7.48
CA VAL A 19 10.43 12.90 -8.94
C VAL A 19 8.96 12.76 -9.32
N ILE A 20 8.43 13.76 -10.04
CA ILE A 20 7.11 13.62 -10.67
C ILE A 20 7.29 12.74 -11.90
N PRO A 21 6.61 11.60 -11.97
CA PRO A 21 6.72 10.70 -13.11
C PRO A 21 6.06 11.31 -14.35
N ARG A 22 6.63 11.04 -15.51
CA ARG A 22 6.16 11.51 -16.82
C ARG A 22 6.39 10.42 -17.86
N SER A 23 5.57 10.39 -18.90
CA SER A 23 5.79 9.58 -20.08
C SER A 23 6.26 10.47 -21.22
N ALA A 24 7.39 10.13 -21.83
CA ALA A 24 7.97 10.90 -22.93
C ALA A 24 8.83 9.97 -23.82
N PRO A 25 8.27 8.88 -24.38
CA PRO A 25 9.05 7.83 -25.02
C PRO A 25 9.88 8.36 -26.20
N ARG A 26 9.31 9.25 -27.01
CA ARG A 26 10.02 9.84 -28.17
C ARG A 26 11.20 10.73 -27.76
N GLU A 27 11.00 11.62 -26.80
CA GLU A 27 12.06 12.51 -26.31
C GLU A 27 13.15 11.72 -25.60
N THR A 28 12.76 10.72 -24.81
CA THR A 28 13.69 9.87 -24.06
C THR A 28 14.51 9.00 -25.02
N GLN A 29 13.88 8.48 -26.09
CA GLN A 29 14.56 7.74 -27.15
C GLN A 29 15.56 8.62 -27.91
N ALA A 30 15.17 9.84 -28.29
CA ALA A 30 16.06 10.78 -28.97
C ALA A 30 17.27 11.17 -28.10
N LEU A 31 17.06 11.37 -26.79
CA LEU A 31 18.15 11.66 -25.85
C LEU A 31 19.11 10.47 -25.70
N LEU A 32 18.59 9.23 -25.69
CA LEU A 32 19.44 8.05 -25.70
C LEU A 32 20.29 7.99 -26.96
N GLU A 33 19.67 8.12 -28.14
CA GLU A 33 20.36 8.09 -29.44
C GLU A 33 21.44 9.17 -29.55
N GLU A 34 21.17 10.38 -29.04
CA GLU A 34 22.16 11.45 -28.97
C GLU A 34 23.37 11.07 -28.11
N ARG A 35 23.13 10.41 -26.96
CA ARG A 35 24.19 10.00 -26.03
C ARG A 35 24.98 8.78 -26.48
N THR A 36 24.33 7.81 -27.11
CA THR A 36 24.97 6.55 -27.55
C THR A 36 25.50 6.63 -28.98
N GLY A 37 25.06 7.60 -29.78
CA GLY A 37 25.41 7.73 -31.20
C GLY A 37 24.75 6.68 -32.11
N THR A 38 23.94 5.80 -31.53
CA THR A 38 23.24 4.69 -32.18
C THR A 38 21.92 4.44 -31.46
N GLN A 39 21.05 3.60 -32.02
CA GLN A 39 19.88 3.07 -31.30
C GLN A 39 20.28 1.77 -30.59
N PRO A 40 20.53 1.77 -29.26
CA PRO A 40 21.00 0.59 -28.55
C PRO A 40 19.88 -0.45 -28.41
N GLU A 41 20.22 -1.74 -28.55
CA GLU A 41 19.29 -2.85 -28.26
C GLU A 41 19.16 -3.13 -26.76
N LEU A 42 20.20 -2.81 -25.98
CA LEU A 42 20.26 -3.00 -24.53
C LEU A 42 20.95 -1.81 -23.88
N VAL A 43 20.33 -1.27 -22.83
CA VAL A 43 20.88 -0.19 -22.02
C VAL A 43 21.00 -0.67 -20.59
N VAL A 44 22.20 -0.60 -20.03
CA VAL A 44 22.45 -0.83 -18.61
C VAL A 44 22.72 0.51 -17.96
N MET A 45 21.94 0.84 -16.92
CA MET A 45 22.08 2.09 -16.20
C MET A 45 21.92 1.89 -14.70
N GLN A 46 22.48 2.83 -13.93
CA GLN A 46 22.32 2.87 -12.48
C GLN A 46 20.92 3.36 -12.08
N GLY A 47 20.38 2.79 -11.01
CA GLY A 47 19.24 3.36 -10.28
C GLY A 47 19.70 4.29 -9.15
N PHE A 48 18.76 4.64 -8.27
CA PHE A 48 18.93 5.40 -7.02
C PHE A 48 19.31 6.88 -7.17
N VAL A 49 19.92 7.27 -8.29
CA VAL A 49 20.36 8.65 -8.55
C VAL A 49 19.41 9.41 -9.47
N ALA A 50 19.35 10.73 -9.28
CA ALA A 50 18.62 11.68 -10.10
C ALA A 50 19.44 12.96 -10.27
N SER A 51 18.94 13.91 -11.06
CA SER A 51 19.51 15.26 -11.19
C SER A 51 18.48 16.34 -10.93
N SER A 52 18.91 17.41 -10.26
CA SER A 52 18.12 18.63 -10.08
C SER A 52 17.96 19.37 -11.41
N PRO A 53 17.01 20.32 -11.54
CA PRO A 53 16.92 21.18 -12.71
C PRO A 53 18.18 22.01 -13.00
N LYS A 54 19.05 22.20 -12.00
CA LYS A 54 20.34 22.91 -12.14
C LYS A 54 21.50 21.97 -12.51
N GLY A 55 21.27 20.66 -12.55
CA GLY A 55 22.27 19.64 -12.89
C GLY A 55 22.97 19.02 -11.69
N ASP A 56 22.61 19.37 -10.45
CA ASP A 56 23.18 18.77 -9.24
C ASP A 56 22.75 17.32 -9.10
N THR A 57 23.63 16.45 -8.60
CA THR A 57 23.27 15.07 -8.28
C THR A 57 22.35 15.01 -7.06
N CYS A 58 21.28 14.21 -7.16
CA CYS A 58 20.36 13.93 -6.07
C CYS A 58 20.17 12.41 -5.92
N LEU A 59 19.76 11.97 -4.73
CA LEU A 59 19.43 10.59 -4.43
C LEU A 59 17.91 10.47 -4.19
N LEU A 60 17.34 9.31 -4.51
CA LEU A 60 15.91 9.03 -4.35
C LEU A 60 15.55 8.47 -2.96
N GLY A 61 16.53 8.30 -2.08
CA GLY A 61 16.34 7.72 -0.76
C GLY A 61 16.11 6.20 -0.79
N ARG A 62 15.58 5.66 0.31
CA ARG A 62 15.31 4.21 0.44
C ARG A 62 14.37 3.72 -0.66
N GLY A 63 14.66 2.54 -1.21
CA GLY A 63 13.94 2.01 -2.37
C GLY A 63 14.17 2.80 -3.66
N GLY A 64 15.22 3.63 -3.71
CA GLY A 64 15.49 4.49 -4.86
C GLY A 64 15.80 3.72 -6.14
N SER A 65 16.37 2.51 -6.06
CA SER A 65 16.59 1.66 -7.23
C SER A 65 15.28 1.17 -7.84
N ASP A 66 14.37 0.62 -7.02
CA ASP A 66 13.03 0.20 -7.47
C ASP A 66 12.25 1.39 -8.03
N THR A 67 12.33 2.54 -7.34
CA THR A 67 11.69 3.78 -7.77
C THR A 67 12.26 4.26 -9.11
N SER A 68 13.57 4.14 -9.32
CA SER A 68 14.21 4.47 -10.62
C SER A 68 13.69 3.58 -11.73
N ALA A 69 13.63 2.26 -11.51
CA ALA A 69 13.13 1.32 -12.49
C ALA A 69 11.67 1.64 -12.88
N SER A 70 10.85 1.98 -11.89
CA SER A 70 9.47 2.42 -12.10
C SER A 70 9.34 3.73 -12.90
N LEU A 71 10.15 4.74 -12.56
CA LEU A 71 10.21 6.01 -13.28
C LEU A 71 10.69 5.84 -14.72
N ILE A 72 11.70 5.01 -14.95
CA ILE A 72 12.24 4.70 -16.28
C ILE A 72 11.19 3.94 -17.10
N ALA A 73 10.52 2.95 -16.51
CA ALA A 73 9.42 2.24 -17.15
C ALA A 73 8.32 3.22 -17.61
N ALA A 74 7.95 4.19 -16.77
CA ALA A 74 7.00 5.24 -17.12
C ALA A 74 7.50 6.14 -18.27
N LEU A 75 8.77 6.58 -18.22
CA LEU A 75 9.38 7.43 -19.25
C LEU A 75 9.33 6.79 -20.65
N PHE A 76 9.60 5.49 -20.73
CA PHE A 76 9.60 4.73 -21.98
C PHE A 76 8.22 4.14 -22.34
N ALA A 77 7.20 4.34 -21.52
CA ALA A 77 5.91 3.66 -21.65
C ALA A 77 6.09 2.13 -21.81
N ALA A 78 6.92 1.54 -20.95
CA ALA A 78 7.28 0.13 -21.01
C ALA A 78 6.05 -0.79 -20.93
N HIS A 79 6.16 -1.97 -21.54
CA HIS A 79 5.08 -2.96 -21.51
C HIS A 79 4.82 -3.50 -20.09
N HIS A 80 5.88 -3.72 -19.32
CA HIS A 80 5.86 -4.16 -17.93
C HIS A 80 7.20 -3.82 -17.26
N LEU A 81 7.23 -3.86 -15.94
CA LEU A 81 8.43 -3.72 -15.11
C LEU A 81 8.66 -5.01 -14.33
N GLU A 82 9.86 -5.56 -14.39
CA GLU A 82 10.27 -6.67 -13.52
C GLU A 82 11.20 -6.15 -12.41
N ILE A 83 10.89 -6.52 -11.17
CA ILE A 83 11.77 -6.32 -10.01
C ILE A 83 12.24 -7.70 -9.55
N TRP A 84 13.53 -7.95 -9.75
CA TRP A 84 14.21 -9.16 -9.31
C TRP A 84 14.84 -8.93 -7.94
N THR A 85 14.42 -9.70 -6.94
CA THR A 85 14.78 -9.52 -5.52
C THR A 85 15.06 -10.88 -4.86
N ASP A 86 15.28 -10.92 -3.54
CA ASP A 86 15.55 -12.14 -2.76
C ASP A 86 14.28 -12.83 -2.24
N VAL A 87 13.10 -12.27 -2.52
CA VAL A 87 11.80 -12.82 -2.17
C VAL A 87 11.00 -13.26 -3.41
N TYR A 88 10.07 -14.20 -3.21
CA TYR A 88 9.24 -14.78 -4.28
C TYR A 88 8.12 -13.85 -4.79
N GLY A 89 7.81 -12.81 -4.04
CA GLY A 89 6.68 -11.93 -4.27
C GLY A 89 6.03 -11.50 -2.95
N MET A 90 4.81 -10.99 -3.03
CA MET A 90 4.02 -10.59 -1.87
C MET A 90 3.22 -11.78 -1.35
N PHE A 91 3.17 -11.94 -0.03
CA PHE A 91 2.42 -12.99 0.64
C PHE A 91 1.19 -12.42 1.36
N THR A 92 0.21 -13.28 1.62
CA THR A 92 -1.01 -12.93 2.37
C THR A 92 -0.76 -12.57 3.85
N GLY A 93 0.48 -12.66 4.31
CA GLY A 93 0.96 -12.24 5.62
C GLY A 93 2.48 -12.42 5.71
N ASP A 94 3.12 -11.98 6.78
CA ASP A 94 4.57 -12.15 6.98
C ASP A 94 4.93 -13.64 7.15
N PRO A 95 5.68 -14.26 6.22
CA PRO A 95 5.98 -15.69 6.31
C PRO A 95 6.82 -16.12 7.52
N ARG A 96 7.49 -15.16 8.18
CA ARG A 96 8.26 -15.42 9.41
C ARG A 96 7.35 -15.69 10.61
N ILE A 97 6.12 -15.17 10.57
CA ILE A 97 5.09 -15.33 11.60
C ILE A 97 4.05 -16.36 11.15
N LEU A 98 3.71 -16.34 9.85
CA LEU A 98 2.69 -17.19 9.24
C LEU A 98 3.33 -18.08 8.16
N PRO A 99 3.84 -19.28 8.50
CA PRO A 99 4.40 -20.19 7.49
C PRO A 99 3.39 -20.61 6.41
N ASP A 100 2.09 -20.57 6.75
CA ASP A 100 0.98 -20.86 5.82
C ASP A 100 0.52 -19.63 5.03
N ALA A 101 1.20 -18.48 5.16
CA ALA A 101 1.01 -17.35 4.27
C ALA A 101 1.28 -17.77 2.82
N ARG A 102 0.41 -17.31 1.92
CA ARG A 102 0.38 -17.74 0.52
C ARG A 102 0.87 -16.66 -0.39
N LEU A 103 1.61 -17.04 -1.43
CA LEU A 103 2.03 -16.12 -2.47
C LEU A 103 0.79 -15.52 -3.16
N ILE A 104 0.71 -14.21 -3.27
CA ILE A 104 -0.36 -13.52 -3.98
C ILE A 104 0.05 -13.46 -5.44
N LYS A 105 -0.68 -14.13 -6.34
CA LYS A 105 -0.32 -14.17 -7.76
C LYS A 105 -0.59 -12.83 -8.44
N GLN A 106 -1.67 -12.18 -8.04
CA GLN A 106 -2.08 -10.89 -8.61
C GLN A 106 -2.70 -9.98 -7.55
N ILE A 107 -2.34 -8.70 -7.58
CA ILE A 107 -2.82 -7.69 -6.64
C ILE A 107 -2.98 -6.33 -7.34
N GLY A 108 -3.90 -5.48 -6.89
CA GLY A 108 -4.02 -4.11 -7.40
C GLY A 108 -2.96 -3.18 -6.79
N SER A 109 -2.63 -2.10 -7.50
CA SER A 109 -1.57 -1.17 -7.11
C SER A 109 -1.76 -0.58 -5.71
N ARG A 110 -2.98 -0.18 -5.33
CA ARG A 110 -3.24 0.36 -3.98
C ARG A 110 -3.15 -0.69 -2.90
N GLN A 111 -3.65 -1.92 -3.14
CA GLN A 111 -3.51 -2.97 -2.13
C GLN A 111 -2.05 -3.37 -1.95
N ALA A 112 -1.24 -3.36 -3.02
CA ALA A 112 0.19 -3.61 -2.93
C ALA A 112 0.92 -2.50 -2.17
N GLU A 113 0.60 -1.23 -2.46
CA GLU A 113 1.13 -0.07 -1.74
C GLU A 113 0.80 -0.14 -0.23
N GLU A 114 -0.43 -0.48 0.09
CA GLU A 114 -0.90 -0.61 1.47
C GLU A 114 -0.21 -1.78 2.20
N LEU A 115 -0.15 -2.97 1.59
CA LEU A 115 0.58 -4.10 2.17
C LEU A 115 2.06 -3.76 2.40
N ALA A 116 2.71 -3.12 1.43
CA ALA A 116 4.11 -2.73 1.54
C ALA A 116 4.34 -1.71 2.67
N THR A 117 3.42 -0.77 2.85
CA THR A 117 3.47 0.25 3.91
C THR A 117 3.21 -0.35 5.29
N CYS A 118 2.26 -1.27 5.40
CA CYS A 118 1.86 -1.90 6.67
C CYS A 118 2.79 -3.02 7.17
N GLY A 119 3.90 -3.29 6.47
CA GLY A 119 4.95 -4.20 6.97
C GLY A 119 5.29 -5.39 6.07
N ALA A 120 4.63 -5.58 4.92
CA ALA A 120 5.06 -6.55 3.91
C ALA A 120 6.30 -6.03 3.16
N LYS A 121 7.47 -6.15 3.80
CA LYS A 121 8.77 -5.65 3.32
C LYS A 121 9.28 -6.43 2.09
N VAL A 122 8.64 -6.23 0.95
CA VAL A 122 8.96 -6.85 -0.34
C VAL A 122 9.44 -5.80 -1.35
N LEU A 123 8.73 -4.67 -1.41
CA LEU A 123 9.07 -3.51 -2.24
C LEU A 123 8.97 -2.25 -1.40
N HIS A 124 9.67 -1.20 -1.81
CA HIS A 124 9.42 0.12 -1.26
C HIS A 124 8.14 0.72 -1.87
N PRO A 125 7.13 1.17 -1.09
CA PRO A 125 5.83 1.61 -1.63
C PRO A 125 5.93 2.67 -2.75
N ARG A 126 6.92 3.57 -2.64
CA ARG A 126 7.21 4.62 -3.64
C ARG A 126 7.46 4.14 -5.06
N CYS A 127 7.85 2.88 -5.27
CA CYS A 127 8.10 2.35 -6.61
C CYS A 127 6.83 1.83 -7.32
N ILE A 128 5.70 1.75 -6.63
CA ILE A 128 4.49 1.14 -7.21
C ILE A 128 3.74 2.17 -8.07
N MET A 129 3.50 3.35 -7.51
CA MET A 129 2.67 4.37 -8.15
C MET A 129 3.23 4.95 -9.45
N PRO A 130 4.56 5.20 -9.62
CA PRO A 130 5.06 5.74 -10.87
C PRO A 130 4.78 4.84 -12.08
N SER A 131 4.83 3.52 -11.96
CA SER A 131 4.44 2.59 -13.04
C SER A 131 2.92 2.46 -13.15
N ALA A 132 2.22 2.35 -12.02
CA ALA A 132 0.77 2.16 -12.01
C ALA A 132 0.01 3.31 -12.67
N MET A 133 0.44 4.56 -12.48
CA MET A 133 -0.20 5.73 -13.12
C MET A 133 -0.14 5.72 -14.65
N PHE A 134 0.80 4.97 -15.24
CA PHE A 134 0.95 4.83 -16.70
C PHE A 134 0.43 3.49 -17.23
N GLY A 135 -0.31 2.71 -16.42
CA GLY A 135 -0.86 1.45 -16.89
C GLY A 135 0.18 0.33 -17.01
N ILE A 136 1.34 0.45 -16.32
CA ILE A 136 2.46 -0.49 -16.44
C ILE A 136 2.43 -1.46 -15.25
N PRO A 137 2.19 -2.77 -15.48
CA PRO A 137 2.21 -3.76 -14.42
C PRO A 137 3.64 -4.01 -13.92
N ILE A 138 3.75 -4.37 -12.63
CA ILE A 138 5.02 -4.71 -11.97
C ILE A 138 5.01 -6.19 -11.63
N GLU A 139 6.08 -6.91 -11.94
CA GLU A 139 6.27 -8.31 -11.57
C GLU A 139 7.39 -8.42 -10.55
N ILE A 140 7.13 -9.11 -9.44
CA ILE A 140 8.11 -9.31 -8.36
C ILE A 140 8.60 -10.74 -8.43
N ARG A 141 9.89 -10.91 -8.73
CA ARG A 141 10.50 -12.20 -9.02
C ARG A 141 11.68 -12.46 -8.09
N ASN A 142 11.98 -13.74 -7.87
CA ASN A 142 13.13 -14.15 -7.08
C ASN A 142 14.35 -14.39 -7.96
N THR A 143 15.46 -13.74 -7.64
CA THR A 143 16.74 -13.83 -8.36
C THR A 143 17.39 -15.20 -8.22
N MET A 144 17.25 -15.84 -7.05
CA MET A 144 17.90 -17.10 -6.70
C MET A 144 17.06 -18.33 -7.08
N ASP A 145 15.76 -18.14 -7.34
CA ASP A 145 14.82 -19.22 -7.65
C ASP A 145 13.78 -18.72 -8.67
N PRO A 146 14.10 -18.74 -9.98
CA PRO A 146 13.27 -18.16 -11.05
C PRO A 146 12.08 -19.07 -11.39
N ARG A 147 11.22 -19.31 -10.40
CA ARG A 147 9.97 -20.08 -10.55
C ARG A 147 8.97 -19.35 -11.44
N PRO A 148 8.03 -20.07 -12.07
CA PRO A 148 6.96 -19.43 -12.85
C PRO A 148 5.98 -18.65 -11.98
N GLU A 149 5.85 -18.96 -10.69
CA GLU A 149 5.02 -18.20 -9.76
C GLU A 149 5.71 -16.93 -9.27
N TYR A 150 5.03 -15.80 -9.42
CA TYR A 150 5.45 -14.48 -8.96
C TYR A 150 4.21 -13.66 -8.55
N THR A 151 4.43 -12.49 -7.96
CA THR A 151 3.36 -11.51 -7.76
C THR A 151 3.33 -10.51 -8.90
N LYS A 152 2.19 -10.38 -9.58
CA LYS A 152 1.90 -9.33 -10.55
C LYS A 152 1.06 -8.22 -9.90
N ILE A 153 1.64 -7.03 -9.76
CA ILE A 153 0.91 -5.82 -9.39
C ILE A 153 0.28 -5.24 -10.65
N THR A 154 -1.04 -5.15 -10.66
CA THR A 154 -1.84 -4.59 -11.75
C THR A 154 -2.40 -3.23 -11.40
N VAL A 155 -2.74 -2.44 -12.41
CA VAL A 155 -3.24 -1.07 -12.22
C VAL A 155 -4.69 -1.10 -11.77
N ASP A 156 -5.04 -0.27 -10.77
CA ASP A 156 -6.42 -0.22 -10.33
C ASP A 156 -7.35 0.38 -11.41
N GLU A 157 -8.55 -0.18 -11.52
CA GLU A 157 -9.54 0.18 -12.56
C GLU A 157 -9.85 1.68 -12.59
N TYR A 158 -9.93 2.33 -11.41
CA TYR A 158 -10.23 3.76 -11.33
C TYR A 158 -9.07 4.64 -11.85
N LEU A 159 -7.81 4.20 -11.70
CA LEU A 159 -6.67 4.90 -12.29
C LEU A 159 -6.78 4.84 -13.80
N LEU A 160 -7.00 3.65 -14.37
CA LEU A 160 -7.23 3.47 -15.80
C LEU A 160 -8.39 4.31 -16.34
N MET A 161 -9.50 4.42 -15.60
CA MET A 161 -10.62 5.30 -15.97
C MET A 161 -10.20 6.77 -15.98
N ALA A 162 -9.37 7.20 -15.04
CA ALA A 162 -8.84 8.57 -15.01
C ALA A 162 -7.89 8.87 -16.19
N VAL A 163 -7.21 7.85 -16.73
CA VAL A 163 -6.27 7.98 -17.86
C VAL A 163 -6.88 7.62 -19.24
N SER A 164 -8.10 7.07 -19.29
CA SER A 164 -8.76 6.64 -20.53
C SER A 164 -9.81 7.65 -21.04
N ASP A 165 -10.02 7.69 -22.37
CA ASP A 165 -11.00 8.56 -23.05
C ASP A 165 -12.48 8.15 -22.86
N SER A 166 -12.77 7.19 -21.97
CA SER A 166 -14.07 6.54 -21.89
C SER A 166 -15.02 7.27 -20.94
N HIS A 167 -16.13 7.81 -21.46
CA HIS A 167 -17.31 8.16 -20.64
C HIS A 167 -17.97 6.87 -20.13
N TYR A 168 -17.38 6.20 -19.14
CA TYR A 168 -18.04 5.10 -18.44
C TYR A 168 -18.74 5.65 -17.19
N SER A 169 -20.07 5.74 -17.26
CA SER A 169 -20.92 6.04 -16.11
C SER A 169 -20.77 4.91 -15.09
N THR A 170 -20.44 5.25 -13.84
CA THR A 170 -20.37 4.34 -12.67
C THR A 170 -21.66 3.56 -12.44
N LYS A 171 -22.77 3.97 -13.05
CA LYS A 171 -24.09 3.35 -12.92
C LYS A 171 -24.22 2.03 -13.70
N THR A 172 -23.48 1.85 -14.79
CA THR A 172 -23.62 0.67 -15.67
C THR A 172 -22.93 -0.59 -15.13
N LEU A 173 -22.06 -0.46 -14.12
CA LEU A 173 -21.37 -1.58 -13.47
C LEU A 173 -22.21 -2.29 -12.39
N LEU A 174 -23.30 -1.67 -11.92
CA LEU A 174 -24.17 -2.24 -10.89
C LEU A 174 -25.09 -3.35 -11.44
N ASP A 175 -25.35 -3.37 -12.75
CA ASP A 175 -26.31 -4.29 -13.36
C ASP A 175 -25.68 -5.63 -13.80
N ASP A 176 -24.37 -5.68 -14.08
CA ASP A 176 -23.68 -6.87 -14.63
C ASP A 176 -23.26 -7.92 -13.57
N GLN A 177 -23.50 -7.68 -12.27
CA GLN A 177 -23.22 -8.65 -11.19
C GLN A 177 -24.45 -9.43 -10.72
N ARG A 178 -25.60 -9.33 -11.41
CA ARG A 178 -26.71 -10.27 -11.19
C ARG A 178 -26.39 -11.62 -11.84
N VAL A 179 -25.70 -12.49 -11.10
CA VAL A 179 -25.63 -13.91 -11.42
C VAL A 179 -27.04 -14.49 -11.40
N ALA A 180 -27.42 -15.14 -12.49
CA ALA A 180 -28.68 -15.81 -12.67
C ALA A 180 -28.87 -16.93 -11.63
N GLY A 181 -30.01 -16.88 -10.90
CA GLY A 181 -30.49 -18.02 -10.13
C GLY A 181 -30.74 -17.75 -8.65
N SER A 182 -31.80 -17.00 -8.32
CA SER A 182 -32.61 -17.21 -7.10
C SER A 182 -33.93 -16.41 -7.21
N PRO A 183 -35.09 -16.95 -6.74
CA PRO A 183 -36.38 -16.34 -6.98
C PRO A 183 -36.55 -15.05 -6.17
N ALA A 184 -37.25 -14.08 -6.76
CA ALA A 184 -37.53 -12.78 -6.18
C ALA A 184 -38.37 -12.90 -4.89
N GLY A 185 -37.76 -12.57 -3.75
CA GLY A 185 -38.46 -12.17 -2.52
C GLY A 185 -38.71 -10.66 -2.50
N PRO A 186 -39.75 -10.17 -1.80
CA PRO A 186 -40.16 -8.77 -1.86
C PRO A 186 -39.11 -7.84 -1.23
N SER A 187 -38.75 -6.79 -1.97
CA SER A 187 -37.81 -5.73 -1.57
C SER A 187 -38.32 -4.94 -0.35
N PRO A 188 -37.53 -4.74 0.72
CA PRO A 188 -37.84 -3.73 1.71
C PRO A 188 -37.40 -2.35 1.18
N ARG A 189 -38.35 -1.44 1.08
CA ARG A 189 -38.09 0.00 0.91
C ARG A 189 -37.46 0.52 2.20
N THR A 190 -36.15 0.72 2.20
CA THR A 190 -35.50 1.56 3.22
C THR A 190 -34.62 2.59 2.51
N SER A 191 -34.96 3.86 2.70
CA SER A 191 -34.18 5.01 2.27
C SER A 191 -32.81 5.00 2.97
N PRO A 192 -31.70 5.29 2.28
CA PRO A 192 -30.40 5.41 2.94
C PRO A 192 -30.36 6.73 3.72
N ARG A 193 -30.47 6.65 5.05
CA ARG A 193 -29.99 7.72 5.93
C ARG A 193 -28.48 7.57 6.01
N GLY A 194 -27.78 8.47 5.32
CA GLY A 194 -26.32 8.51 5.27
C GLY A 194 -25.73 8.89 6.63
N GLY A 195 -24.82 8.04 7.12
CA GLY A 195 -23.75 8.46 8.01
C GLY A 195 -22.60 8.97 7.16
N THR A 196 -22.17 10.20 7.41
CA THR A 196 -21.07 10.85 6.71
C THR A 196 -19.73 10.24 7.16
N LEU A 197 -19.26 9.19 6.47
CA LEU A 197 -17.82 8.95 6.38
C LEU A 197 -17.26 9.98 5.41
N ALA A 198 -16.32 10.79 5.89
CA ALA A 198 -15.58 11.74 5.07
C ALA A 198 -14.74 10.97 4.03
N ARG A 199 -15.28 10.79 2.81
CA ARG A 199 -14.49 10.37 1.65
C ARG A 199 -13.63 11.56 1.23
N SER A 200 -12.32 11.49 1.50
CA SER A 200 -11.35 12.43 0.94
C SER A 200 -11.33 12.24 -0.57
N GLY A 201 -11.96 13.15 -1.30
CA GLY A 201 -12.01 13.16 -2.75
C GLY A 201 -10.69 13.64 -3.32
N SER A 202 -9.71 12.74 -3.50
CA SER A 202 -8.47 13.01 -4.23
C SER A 202 -8.45 12.30 -5.58
N THR A 203 -9.29 12.75 -6.51
CA THR A 203 -9.22 12.28 -7.92
C THR A 203 -9.31 13.42 -8.94
N ASN A 204 -9.58 14.66 -8.53
CA ASN A 204 -9.85 15.75 -9.47
C ASN A 204 -8.59 16.46 -10.01
N ASN A 205 -7.41 16.26 -9.42
CA ASN A 205 -6.21 17.03 -9.81
C ASN A 205 -5.18 16.25 -10.66
N LEU A 206 -5.26 14.91 -10.78
CA LEU A 206 -4.26 14.13 -11.54
C LEU A 206 -4.25 14.42 -13.05
N LYS A 207 -5.31 15.03 -13.60
CA LYS A 207 -5.51 15.19 -15.04
C LYS A 207 -4.62 16.25 -15.70
N GLN A 208 -4.18 17.25 -14.96
CA GLN A 208 -3.54 18.45 -15.53
C GLN A 208 -2.00 18.40 -15.43
N ASP A 209 -1.44 17.65 -14.48
CA ASP A 209 0.00 17.66 -14.19
C ASP A 209 0.80 16.52 -14.84
N LEU A 210 0.16 15.40 -15.23
CA LEU A 210 0.87 14.17 -15.60
C LEU A 210 1.22 14.02 -17.09
N GLY A 211 0.79 14.94 -17.96
CA GLY A 211 1.19 14.95 -19.38
C GLY A 211 0.97 13.63 -20.13
N VAL A 212 -0.06 12.86 -19.78
CA VAL A 212 -0.22 11.47 -20.25
C VAL A 212 -0.74 11.41 -21.69
N GLU A 213 -0.01 10.77 -22.59
CA GLU A 213 -0.57 10.33 -23.88
C GLU A 213 -1.61 9.22 -23.63
N LYS A 214 -2.80 9.41 -24.18
CA LYS A 214 -3.97 8.56 -23.93
C LYS A 214 -3.77 7.13 -24.46
N LYS A 215 -3.84 6.12 -23.58
CA LYS A 215 -3.88 4.70 -23.97
C LYS A 215 -5.34 4.21 -24.03
N LYS A 216 -5.75 3.61 -25.15
CA LYS A 216 -7.05 2.90 -25.24
C LYS A 216 -6.94 1.59 -24.48
N VAL A 217 -7.77 1.43 -23.45
CA VAL A 217 -7.85 0.20 -22.63
C VAL A 217 -8.90 -0.74 -23.25
N THR A 218 -8.54 -2.01 -23.44
CA THR A 218 -9.39 -3.06 -24.00
C THR A 218 -10.23 -3.78 -22.93
N ARG A 219 -11.33 -4.42 -23.33
CA ARG A 219 -12.18 -5.23 -22.43
C ARG A 219 -11.47 -6.45 -21.83
N SER A 220 -10.47 -6.99 -22.52
CA SER A 220 -9.61 -8.08 -22.03
C SER A 220 -8.69 -7.60 -20.90
N GLU A 221 -8.07 -6.42 -21.04
CA GLU A 221 -7.26 -5.81 -19.98
C GLU A 221 -8.12 -5.54 -18.73
N LEU A 222 -9.34 -5.01 -18.88
CA LEU A 222 -10.29 -4.82 -17.77
C LEU A 222 -10.66 -6.11 -17.03
N LYS A 223 -10.75 -7.26 -17.73
CA LYS A 223 -11.03 -8.56 -17.09
C LYS A 223 -9.83 -9.10 -16.33
N GLU A 224 -8.61 -8.93 -16.85
CA GLU A 224 -7.40 -9.30 -16.11
C GLU A 224 -7.29 -8.48 -14.82
N LEU A 225 -7.64 -7.19 -14.85
CA LEU A 225 -7.61 -6.29 -13.69
C LEU A 225 -8.63 -6.63 -12.59
N GLN A 226 -9.65 -7.44 -12.89
CA GLN A 226 -10.60 -7.95 -11.90
C GLN A 226 -10.07 -9.14 -11.08
N GLY A 227 -8.86 -9.65 -11.40
CA GLY A 227 -8.23 -10.82 -10.80
C GLY A 227 -7.54 -10.63 -9.44
N ALA A 228 -7.73 -9.49 -8.75
CA ALA A 228 -7.21 -9.32 -7.39
C ALA A 228 -8.13 -9.96 -6.34
N PRO A 229 -7.58 -10.60 -5.29
CA PRO A 229 -8.39 -11.20 -4.23
C PRO A 229 -9.15 -10.15 -3.41
N ALA A 230 -10.32 -10.54 -2.89
CA ALA A 230 -11.13 -9.65 -2.05
C ALA A 230 -10.40 -9.25 -0.75
N PHE A 231 -9.78 -10.22 -0.08
CA PHE A 231 -8.85 -10.00 1.02
C PHE A 231 -7.45 -10.34 0.50
N CYS A 232 -6.57 -9.36 0.39
CA CYS A 232 -5.22 -9.58 -0.12
C CYS A 232 -4.29 -10.13 0.95
N GLY A 233 -4.44 -9.69 2.19
CA GLY A 233 -3.58 -10.17 3.28
C GLY A 233 -3.93 -9.59 4.64
N VAL A 234 -3.32 -10.18 5.66
CA VAL A 234 -3.31 -9.70 7.04
C VAL A 234 -1.85 -9.49 7.43
N VAL A 235 -1.48 -8.26 7.75
CA VAL A 235 -0.11 -7.87 8.10
C VAL A 235 -0.11 -7.15 9.44
N ALA A 236 1.05 -7.09 10.07
CA ALA A 236 1.22 -6.33 11.29
C ALA A 236 2.52 -5.54 11.29
N ASN A 237 2.44 -4.33 11.85
CA ASN A 237 3.59 -3.53 12.22
C ASN A 237 3.66 -3.46 13.75
N SER A 238 4.84 -3.67 14.31
CA SER A 238 5.07 -3.87 15.75
C SER A 238 5.91 -2.76 16.34
N LYS A 239 5.89 -2.60 17.68
CA LYS A 239 6.66 -1.57 18.41
C LYS A 239 6.31 -0.13 18.02
N ASN A 240 5.02 0.12 17.79
CA ASN A 240 4.52 1.48 17.58
C ASN A 240 4.14 2.10 18.93
N VAL A 241 4.04 3.42 18.95
CA VAL A 241 3.49 4.20 20.06
C VAL A 241 2.07 4.62 19.70
N LEU A 242 1.11 4.48 20.61
CA LEU A 242 -0.20 5.12 20.53
C LEU A 242 -0.22 6.32 21.46
N ILE A 243 -0.56 7.49 20.95
CA ILE A 243 -0.78 8.71 21.74
C ILE A 243 -2.23 9.14 21.56
N THR A 244 -2.96 9.33 22.64
CA THR A 244 -4.29 9.93 22.63
C THR A 244 -4.25 11.26 23.35
N VAL A 245 -4.67 12.33 22.67
CA VAL A 245 -4.81 13.68 23.25
C VAL A 245 -6.30 13.96 23.43
N THR A 246 -6.73 14.20 24.66
CA THR A 246 -8.13 14.47 25.03
C THR A 246 -8.28 15.91 25.51
N THR A 247 -9.27 16.63 24.97
CA THR A 247 -9.59 17.99 25.37
C THR A 247 -11.05 18.35 25.09
N LEU A 248 -11.61 19.23 25.91
CA LEU A 248 -12.95 19.79 25.71
C LEU A 248 -12.96 20.90 24.65
N GLU A 249 -11.81 21.47 24.30
CA GLU A 249 -11.69 22.60 23.37
C GLU A 249 -11.78 22.20 21.89
N MET A 250 -11.80 20.90 21.57
CA MET A 250 -11.90 20.41 20.20
C MET A 250 -13.24 20.77 19.54
N TRP A 251 -14.31 20.91 20.33
CA TRP A 251 -15.65 21.04 19.78
C TRP A 251 -15.92 22.44 19.20
N GLY A 252 -16.14 22.51 17.89
CA GLY A 252 -16.48 23.75 17.18
C GLY A 252 -15.30 24.71 16.96
N ALA A 253 -14.09 24.33 17.38
CA ALA A 253 -12.89 25.14 17.21
C ALA A 253 -12.24 24.93 15.83
N SER A 254 -12.20 25.98 15.00
CA SER A 254 -11.39 25.98 13.78
C SER A 254 -9.90 25.98 14.15
N GLY A 255 -9.14 25.02 13.65
CA GLY A 255 -7.68 24.96 13.82
C GLY A 255 -7.19 24.05 14.95
N PHE A 256 -8.07 23.39 15.70
CA PHE A 256 -7.65 22.45 16.76
C PHE A 256 -6.72 21.35 16.22
N LEU A 257 -7.11 20.66 15.14
CA LEU A 257 -6.27 19.63 14.53
C LEU A 257 -4.92 20.20 14.06
N SER A 258 -4.90 21.41 13.50
CA SER A 258 -3.64 22.06 13.12
C SER A 258 -2.73 22.32 14.32
N LYS A 259 -3.30 22.71 15.47
CA LYS A 259 -2.54 22.86 16.73
C LYS A 259 -2.01 21.52 17.21
N CYS A 260 -2.81 20.45 17.18
CA CYS A 260 -2.39 19.11 17.57
C CYS A 260 -1.28 18.55 16.70
N PHE A 261 -1.31 18.79 15.37
CA PHE A 261 -0.29 18.29 14.46
C PHE A 261 0.99 19.13 14.44
N LYS A 262 0.96 20.38 14.94
CA LYS A 262 2.11 21.27 14.93
C LYS A 262 3.31 20.74 15.74
N PRO A 263 3.14 20.22 16.97
CA PRO A 263 4.22 19.57 17.71
C PRO A 263 4.91 18.43 16.94
N PHE A 264 4.17 17.61 16.21
CA PHE A 264 4.75 16.51 15.43
C PHE A 264 5.68 17.04 14.33
N GLU A 265 5.30 18.13 13.66
CA GLU A 265 6.16 18.82 12.69
C GLU A 265 7.40 19.41 13.36
N ASP A 266 7.22 20.15 14.46
CA ASP A 266 8.31 20.85 15.17
C ASP A 266 9.36 19.88 15.72
N TRP A 267 8.93 18.68 16.12
CA TRP A 267 9.80 17.61 16.61
C TRP A 267 10.23 16.61 15.53
N ASN A 268 9.87 16.84 14.26
CA ASN A 268 10.18 15.98 13.11
C ASN A 268 9.76 14.51 13.33
N VAL A 269 8.56 14.32 13.87
CA VAL A 269 7.95 13.01 14.13
C VAL A 269 6.82 12.78 13.13
N SER A 270 6.91 11.71 12.34
CA SER A 270 5.87 11.34 11.39
C SER A 270 4.75 10.58 12.09
N VAL A 271 3.50 10.94 11.78
CA VAL A 271 2.29 10.22 12.22
C VAL A 271 1.88 9.24 11.14
N ASP A 272 1.56 8.00 11.50
CA ASP A 272 1.11 6.99 10.52
C ASP A 272 -0.41 6.92 10.42
N GLN A 273 -1.11 6.79 11.55
CA GLN A 273 -2.56 6.66 11.61
C GLN A 273 -3.15 7.72 12.52
N VAL A 274 -4.39 8.11 12.20
CA VAL A 274 -5.17 9.09 12.96
C VAL A 274 -6.58 8.54 13.15
N ALA A 275 -7.10 8.63 14.36
CA ALA A 275 -8.51 8.48 14.68
C ALA A 275 -8.97 9.67 15.52
N THR A 276 -10.19 10.14 15.27
CA THR A 276 -10.77 11.28 16.00
C THR A 276 -12.06 10.88 16.70
N SER A 277 -12.24 11.38 17.91
CA SER A 277 -13.52 11.37 18.62
C SER A 277 -14.10 12.79 18.67
N GLN A 278 -15.15 13.00 19.47
CA GLN A 278 -15.71 14.34 19.68
C GLN A 278 -14.77 15.27 20.46
N SER A 279 -13.90 14.70 21.30
CA SER A 279 -13.09 15.42 22.28
C SER A 279 -11.65 14.92 22.32
N GLY A 280 -11.19 14.22 21.30
CA GLY A 280 -9.82 13.71 21.29
C GLY A 280 -9.35 13.20 19.95
N ILE A 281 -8.04 13.08 19.85
CA ILE A 281 -7.32 12.57 18.69
C ILE A 281 -6.35 11.48 19.16
N SER A 282 -6.44 10.32 18.53
CA SER A 282 -5.50 9.21 18.73
C SER A 282 -4.63 9.08 17.49
N VAL A 283 -3.32 8.99 17.71
CA VAL A 283 -2.33 8.86 16.63
C VAL A 283 -1.35 7.72 16.92
N THR A 284 -0.87 7.07 15.87
CA THR A 284 0.19 6.06 15.97
C THR A 284 1.51 6.56 15.40
N LEU A 285 2.61 6.16 16.03
CA LEU A 285 3.97 6.45 15.60
C LEU A 285 4.76 5.14 15.45
N SER A 286 5.19 4.84 14.24
CA SER A 286 5.98 3.66 13.87
C SER A 286 7.48 3.88 14.03
N TYR A 287 7.89 5.15 14.06
CA TYR A 287 9.25 5.56 14.28
C TYR A 287 9.31 6.85 15.10
N VAL A 288 10.09 6.80 16.18
CA VAL A 288 10.40 7.95 17.02
C VAL A 288 11.92 8.18 16.98
N PRO A 289 12.40 9.34 16.48
CA PRO A 289 13.83 9.65 16.46
C PRO A 289 14.42 9.58 17.88
N GLY A 290 15.49 8.81 18.06
CA GLY A 290 16.10 8.61 19.37
C GLY A 290 15.34 7.66 20.32
N GLY A 291 14.21 7.09 19.88
CA GLY A 291 13.40 6.17 20.67
C GLY A 291 12.44 6.85 21.66
N THR A 292 11.65 6.04 22.35
CA THR A 292 10.61 6.51 23.31
C THR A 292 11.17 7.09 24.60
N ASP A 293 12.45 6.86 24.90
CA ASP A 293 13.13 7.43 26.07
C ASP A 293 13.99 8.66 25.70
N GLY A 294 13.95 9.09 24.43
CA GLY A 294 14.77 10.17 23.91
C GLY A 294 14.16 11.56 24.10
N ASP A 295 15.01 12.60 24.02
CA ASP A 295 14.62 14.00 24.20
C ASP A 295 13.53 14.45 23.21
N VAL A 296 13.54 13.93 21.98
CA VAL A 296 12.54 14.23 20.95
C VAL A 296 11.14 13.79 21.40
N PHE A 297 11.04 12.59 21.96
CA PHE A 297 9.76 12.07 22.43
C PHE A 297 9.27 12.82 23.67
N GLY A 298 10.16 13.05 24.65
CA GLY A 298 9.82 13.84 25.83
C GLY A 298 9.35 15.26 25.48
N GLY A 299 10.05 15.93 24.57
CA GLY A 299 9.68 17.25 24.07
C GLY A 299 8.34 17.28 23.32
N LEU A 300 8.07 16.25 22.51
CA LEU A 300 6.77 16.07 21.85
C LEU A 300 5.65 15.93 22.88
N LEU A 301 5.82 15.07 23.89
CA LEU A 301 4.81 14.86 24.93
C LEU A 301 4.52 16.15 25.71
N SER A 302 5.55 16.88 26.15
CA SER A 302 5.36 18.17 26.83
C SER A 302 4.62 19.19 25.96
N SER A 303 4.89 19.21 24.66
CA SER A 303 4.20 20.11 23.72
C SER A 303 2.73 19.73 23.51
N LEU A 304 2.38 18.44 23.66
CA LEU A 304 1.01 17.94 23.56
C LEU A 304 0.22 18.12 24.87
N GLU A 305 0.89 18.04 26.02
CA GLU A 305 0.31 18.33 27.35
C GLU A 305 -0.23 19.76 27.46
N ASP A 306 0.40 20.72 26.77
CA ASP A 306 -0.09 22.10 26.67
C ASP A 306 -1.44 22.21 25.91
N ILE A 307 -1.82 21.19 25.15
CA ILE A 307 -3.05 21.15 24.33
C ILE A 307 -4.18 20.38 25.03
N GLY A 308 -3.84 19.31 25.74
CA GLY A 308 -4.82 18.45 26.40
C GLY A 308 -4.19 17.34 27.25
N GLU A 309 -5.05 16.54 27.87
CA GLU A 309 -4.62 15.37 28.62
C GLU A 309 -4.10 14.30 27.66
N ILE A 310 -2.89 13.78 27.92
CA ILE A 310 -2.26 12.76 27.09
C ILE A 310 -2.35 11.38 27.74
N ASP A 311 -2.67 10.37 26.94
CA ASP A 311 -2.50 8.96 27.28
C ASP A 311 -1.56 8.32 26.26
N VAL A 312 -0.56 7.58 26.75
CA VAL A 312 0.50 7.01 25.93
C VAL A 312 0.59 5.51 26.20
N VAL A 313 0.43 4.72 25.14
CA VAL A 313 0.54 3.26 25.21
C VAL A 313 1.68 2.79 24.31
N TYR A 314 2.65 2.11 24.91
CA TYR A 314 3.78 1.50 24.22
C TYR A 314 4.25 0.23 24.96
N PRO A 315 4.61 -0.86 24.25
CA PRO A 315 4.50 -1.04 22.80
C PRO A 315 3.09 -1.45 22.37
N VAL A 316 2.65 -0.94 21.22
CA VAL A 316 1.45 -1.41 20.52
C VAL A 316 1.79 -1.92 19.12
N SER A 317 0.96 -2.84 18.64
CA SER A 317 1.01 -3.36 17.28
C SER A 317 -0.19 -2.86 16.48
N VAL A 318 0.03 -2.58 15.20
CA VAL A 318 -1.01 -2.24 14.23
C VAL A 318 -1.22 -3.46 13.34
N VAL A 319 -2.35 -4.13 13.49
CA VAL A 319 -2.77 -5.26 12.65
C VAL A 319 -3.69 -4.74 11.56
N THR A 320 -3.34 -4.96 10.30
CA THR A 320 -4.06 -4.43 9.15
C THR A 320 -4.56 -5.55 8.26
N VAL A 321 -5.86 -5.53 7.98
CA VAL A 321 -6.47 -6.35 6.92
C VAL A 321 -6.51 -5.52 5.65
N VAL A 322 -5.82 -5.99 4.61
CA VAL A 322 -5.80 -5.35 3.29
C VAL A 322 -6.70 -6.11 2.32
N GLY A 323 -7.46 -5.39 1.53
CA GLY A 323 -8.37 -5.95 0.54
C GLY A 323 -8.88 -4.92 -0.46
N ARG A 324 -9.75 -5.35 -1.37
CA ARG A 324 -10.40 -4.45 -2.33
C ARG A 324 -11.81 -4.12 -1.85
N ARG A 325 -12.10 -2.82 -1.66
CA ARG A 325 -13.39 -2.33 -1.16
C ARG A 325 -13.69 -2.91 0.22
N ILE A 326 -12.75 -2.76 1.15
CA ILE A 326 -12.77 -3.43 2.45
C ILE A 326 -14.05 -3.13 3.25
N LEU A 327 -14.61 -1.93 3.11
CA LEU A 327 -15.85 -1.52 3.76
C LEU A 327 -17.07 -2.26 3.20
N GLU A 328 -17.07 -2.60 1.91
CA GLU A 328 -18.11 -3.46 1.30
C GLU A 328 -17.98 -4.92 1.76
N LEU A 329 -16.79 -5.33 2.20
CA LEU A 329 -16.49 -6.67 2.66
C LEU A 329 -16.81 -6.89 4.15
N LEU A 330 -17.23 -5.85 4.89
CA LEU A 330 -17.58 -5.95 6.31
C LEU A 330 -18.56 -7.11 6.64
N PRO A 331 -19.62 -7.38 5.85
CA PRO A 331 -20.51 -8.53 6.11
C PRO A 331 -19.79 -9.87 6.03
N LYS A 332 -18.79 -9.99 5.13
CA LYS A 332 -17.95 -11.19 5.00
C LYS A 332 -16.91 -11.29 6.11
N MET A 333 -16.41 -10.15 6.62
CA MET A 333 -15.51 -10.10 7.76
C MET A 333 -16.18 -10.36 9.11
N GLY A 334 -17.51 -10.21 9.19
CA GLY A 334 -18.28 -10.32 10.44
C GLY A 334 -17.92 -11.52 11.32
N PRO A 335 -17.89 -12.77 10.79
CA PRO A 335 -17.48 -13.95 11.55
C PRO A 335 -16.03 -13.89 12.03
N SER A 336 -15.14 -13.23 11.29
CA SER A 336 -13.73 -13.08 11.65
C SER A 336 -13.54 -12.20 12.89
N PHE A 337 -14.49 -11.29 13.19
CA PHE A 337 -14.41 -10.45 14.38
C PHE A 337 -14.50 -11.22 15.71
N ALA A 338 -14.92 -12.48 15.70
CA ALA A 338 -14.77 -13.34 16.89
C ALA A 338 -13.28 -13.55 17.29
N ALA A 339 -12.31 -13.16 16.44
CA ALA A 339 -10.89 -13.21 16.76
C ALA A 339 -10.51 -12.20 17.85
N PHE A 340 -11.30 -11.13 17.99
CA PHE A 340 -11.10 -10.08 19.00
C PHE A 340 -11.69 -10.43 20.37
N LYS A 341 -12.21 -11.66 20.57
CA LYS A 341 -12.88 -12.05 21.82
C LYS A 341 -12.00 -11.82 23.06
N GLU A 342 -10.69 -12.04 22.93
CA GLU A 342 -9.69 -11.89 24.01
C GLU A 342 -8.64 -10.82 23.66
N THR A 343 -8.95 -9.94 22.71
CA THR A 343 -8.04 -8.87 22.28
C THR A 343 -8.70 -7.53 22.47
N GLU A 344 -8.10 -6.70 23.31
CA GLU A 344 -8.48 -5.31 23.45
C GLU A 344 -8.04 -4.54 22.19
N VAL A 345 -8.98 -3.82 21.58
CA VAL A 345 -8.73 -2.93 20.46
C VAL A 345 -8.66 -1.51 21.00
N LEU A 346 -7.47 -0.92 20.98
CA LEU A 346 -7.20 0.41 21.51
C LEU A 346 -7.63 1.50 20.52
N MET A 347 -7.47 1.23 19.22
CA MET A 347 -7.88 2.13 18.15
C MET A 347 -8.21 1.33 16.88
N MET A 348 -9.17 1.84 16.12
CA MET A 348 -9.49 1.34 14.79
C MET A 348 -9.35 2.47 13.78
N SER A 349 -8.79 2.17 12.61
CA SER A 349 -8.71 3.13 11.49
C SER A 349 -8.98 2.42 10.18
N ALA A 350 -9.64 3.11 9.25
CA ALA A 350 -9.91 2.60 7.91
C ALA A 350 -9.26 3.53 6.88
N SER A 351 -8.66 2.96 5.84
CA SER A 351 -8.11 3.73 4.73
C SER A 351 -9.22 4.49 4.00
N SER A 352 -8.92 5.73 3.61
CA SER A 352 -9.88 6.59 2.89
C SER A 352 -10.13 6.11 1.44
N GLU A 353 -9.23 5.28 0.94
CA GLU A 353 -9.20 4.63 -0.36
C GLU A 353 -9.93 3.26 -0.36
N ASP A 354 -10.50 2.85 0.78
CA ASP A 354 -11.28 1.63 0.92
C ASP A 354 -10.46 0.35 0.63
N VAL A 355 -9.18 0.35 1.03
CA VAL A 355 -8.24 -0.77 0.82
C VAL A 355 -7.76 -1.46 2.10
N ALA A 356 -7.86 -0.80 3.26
CA ALA A 356 -7.39 -1.35 4.52
C ALA A 356 -8.28 -1.01 5.71
N LEU A 357 -8.35 -1.96 6.64
CA LEU A 357 -8.92 -1.80 7.96
C LEU A 357 -7.88 -2.22 9.01
N SER A 358 -7.47 -1.28 9.85
CA SER A 358 -6.39 -1.41 10.82
C SER A 358 -6.92 -1.38 12.25
N PHE A 359 -6.27 -2.16 13.10
CA PHE A 359 -6.57 -2.34 14.51
C PHE A 359 -5.29 -2.14 15.31
N VAL A 360 -5.27 -1.17 16.21
CA VAL A 360 -4.19 -0.98 17.18
C VAL A 360 -4.51 -1.82 18.41
N VAL A 361 -3.58 -2.70 18.77
CA VAL A 361 -3.72 -3.66 19.87
C VAL A 361 -2.46 -3.70 20.71
N PRO A 362 -2.54 -4.13 21.99
CA PRO A 362 -1.34 -4.42 22.78
C PRO A 362 -0.43 -5.40 22.03
N GLU A 363 0.89 -5.17 22.09
CA GLU A 363 1.88 -5.99 21.39
C GLU A 363 1.75 -7.50 21.71
N SER A 364 1.37 -7.84 22.94
CA SER A 364 1.15 -9.22 23.41
C SER A 364 0.05 -9.97 22.65
N SER A 365 -0.90 -9.27 22.05
CA SER A 365 -2.03 -9.87 21.32
C SER A 365 -1.80 -9.96 19.81
N CYS A 366 -0.73 -9.33 19.29
CA CYS A 366 -0.49 -9.16 17.86
C CYS A 366 -0.43 -10.50 17.12
N GLN A 367 0.43 -11.41 17.55
CA GLN A 367 0.66 -12.66 16.84
C GLN A 367 -0.61 -13.51 16.75
N THR A 368 -1.29 -13.72 17.88
CA THR A 368 -2.54 -14.49 17.93
C THR A 368 -3.63 -13.87 17.07
N LEU A 369 -3.76 -12.54 17.09
CA LEU A 369 -4.76 -11.86 16.27
C LEU A 369 -4.48 -12.01 14.77
N VAL A 370 -3.22 -11.84 14.35
CA VAL A 370 -2.79 -12.02 12.95
C VAL A 370 -3.09 -13.44 12.47
N GLU A 371 -2.73 -14.47 13.25
CA GLU A 371 -3.00 -15.88 12.94
C GLU A 371 -4.49 -16.17 12.79
N LEU A 372 -5.31 -15.69 13.74
CA LEU A 372 -6.75 -15.91 13.72
C LEU A 372 -7.45 -15.18 12.56
N LEU A 373 -7.08 -13.93 12.29
CA LEU A 373 -7.62 -13.17 11.17
C LEU A 373 -7.20 -13.77 9.84
N HIS A 374 -5.92 -14.12 9.68
CA HIS A 374 -5.40 -14.75 8.46
C HIS A 374 -6.13 -16.05 8.17
N THR A 375 -6.24 -16.94 9.16
CA THR A 375 -6.92 -18.24 9.02
C THR A 375 -8.38 -18.09 8.59
N ARG A 376 -9.08 -17.05 9.05
CA ARG A 376 -10.51 -16.84 8.79
C ARG A 376 -10.81 -16.04 7.53
N LEU A 377 -9.90 -15.17 7.11
CA LEU A 377 -10.12 -14.27 5.98
C LEU A 377 -9.45 -14.75 4.68
N ILE A 378 -8.33 -15.46 4.79
CA ILE A 378 -7.56 -15.90 3.63
C ILE A 378 -8.00 -17.32 3.25
N PRO A 379 -8.49 -17.51 2.01
CA PRO A 379 -8.95 -18.82 1.55
C PRO A 379 -7.84 -19.88 1.56
N GLN A 380 -8.23 -21.10 1.93
CA GLN A 380 -7.34 -22.24 2.11
C GLN A 380 -7.34 -23.14 0.86
N GLU A 381 -6.15 -23.62 0.48
CA GLU A 381 -6.00 -24.51 -0.67
C GLU A 381 -6.71 -25.85 -0.43
N GLY A 382 -7.47 -26.31 -1.42
CA GLY A 382 -8.25 -27.55 -1.32
C GLY A 382 -9.55 -27.45 -0.53
N ILE A 383 -9.84 -26.29 0.08
CA ILE A 383 -11.11 -26.00 0.77
C ILE A 383 -11.95 -25.02 -0.05
N ASP A 384 -11.35 -23.92 -0.50
CA ASP A 384 -12.07 -22.85 -1.19
C ASP A 384 -11.91 -22.93 -2.72
N GLU A 385 -13.03 -22.95 -3.45
CA GLU A 385 -13.05 -22.96 -4.92
C GLU A 385 -12.42 -21.68 -5.51
N GLY A 386 -11.63 -21.83 -6.58
CA GLY A 386 -10.98 -20.71 -7.28
C GLY A 386 -9.76 -20.13 -6.56
N CYS A 387 -9.41 -20.65 -5.39
CA CYS A 387 -8.32 -20.14 -4.58
C CYS A 387 -6.94 -20.23 -5.25
N SER A 388 -6.67 -21.28 -6.02
CA SER A 388 -5.40 -21.48 -6.75
C SER A 388 -5.19 -20.52 -7.92
N VAL A 389 -6.23 -19.81 -8.35
CA VAL A 389 -6.14 -18.77 -9.39
C VAL A 389 -5.52 -17.50 -8.81
N LEU A 390 -5.90 -17.14 -7.58
CA LEU A 390 -5.53 -15.88 -6.93
C LEU A 390 -4.28 -16.03 -6.06
N TYR A 391 -4.09 -17.21 -5.47
CA TYR A 391 -2.99 -17.51 -4.57
C TYR A 391 -2.15 -18.67 -5.08
N GLY A 392 -0.84 -18.53 -4.94
CA GLY A 392 0.16 -19.55 -5.16
C GLY A 392 0.38 -20.44 -3.94
N PRO A 393 1.51 -21.16 -3.92
CA PRO A 393 1.88 -22.00 -2.81
C PRO A 393 2.10 -21.18 -1.53
N SER A 394 1.96 -21.83 -0.39
CA SER A 394 2.36 -21.27 0.89
C SER A 394 3.87 -21.21 1.00
N TYR A 395 4.37 -20.31 1.85
CA TYR A 395 5.80 -20.21 2.11
C TYR A 395 6.38 -21.53 2.63
N ARG A 396 5.64 -22.24 3.49
CA ARG A 396 6.00 -23.59 3.94
C ARG A 396 6.17 -24.58 2.78
N GLN A 397 5.28 -24.55 1.78
CA GLN A 397 5.39 -25.41 0.59
C GLN A 397 6.63 -25.05 -0.25
N ILE A 398 6.87 -23.75 -0.47
CA ILE A 398 8.05 -23.27 -1.21
C ILE A 398 9.35 -23.73 -0.55
N GLU A 399 9.47 -23.57 0.77
CA GLU A 399 10.64 -24.02 1.54
C GLU A 399 10.82 -25.54 1.53
N ALA A 400 9.72 -26.30 1.56
CA ALA A 400 9.77 -27.76 1.45
C ALA A 400 10.27 -28.22 0.07
N ASP A 401 9.82 -27.57 -1.00
CA ASP A 401 10.29 -27.84 -2.37
C ASP A 401 11.78 -27.54 -2.52
N ARG A 402 12.22 -26.39 -2.00
CA ARG A 402 13.63 -25.97 -2.06
C ARG A 402 14.56 -26.98 -1.39
N ARG A 403 14.16 -27.51 -0.22
CA ARG A 403 14.93 -28.55 0.50
C ARG A 403 15.00 -29.87 -0.25
N LYS A 404 13.94 -30.24 -0.99
CA LYS A 404 13.96 -31.44 -1.84
C LYS A 404 14.89 -31.27 -3.03
N SER A 405 14.90 -30.11 -3.68
CA SER A 405 15.79 -29.83 -4.80
C SER A 405 17.26 -29.79 -4.38
N SER A 406 17.60 -29.17 -3.23
CA SER A 406 18.99 -29.14 -2.73
C SER A 406 19.51 -30.52 -2.34
N ALA A 407 18.65 -31.37 -1.76
CA ALA A 407 19.03 -32.75 -1.42
C ALA A 407 19.26 -33.64 -2.65
N HIS A 408 18.80 -33.22 -3.84
CA HIS A 408 19.04 -33.93 -5.09
C HIS A 408 20.38 -33.55 -5.73
N ASP A 409 20.84 -32.30 -5.55
CA ASP A 409 22.13 -31.81 -6.06
C ASP A 409 23.33 -32.26 -5.20
N ASP A 410 23.17 -32.37 -3.87
CA ASP A 410 24.25 -32.83 -2.97
C ASP A 410 24.52 -34.35 -3.03
N GLY A 411 23.69 -35.09 -3.77
CA GLY A 411 23.78 -36.54 -3.93
C GLY A 411 24.34 -37.02 -5.27
N ALA A 412 24.78 -36.11 -6.14
CA ALA A 412 25.23 -36.38 -7.51
C ALA A 412 26.76 -36.30 -7.68
#